data_AF-A0A0S8CN76-F1
#
_entry.id   AF-A0A0S8CN76-F1
#
_cell.length_a   1.000
_cell.length_b   1.000
_cell.length_c   1.000
_cell.angle_alpha   90.00
_cell.angle_beta   90.00
_cell.angle_gamma   90.00
#
_symmetry.space_group_name_H-M   'P 1'
#
loop_
_entity.id
_entity.type
_entity.pdbx_description
1 polymer ?
#
loop_
_entity_poly.entity_id
_entity_poly.type
_entity_poly.pdbx_seq_one_letter_code
_entity_poly.pdbx_strand_id
1 'polypeptide(L)'
;MPDYVASALFVYTEEGSSFIEPLQHNPHGTIITPVAYEALQKDVANILQDASHVVMSGSMGFLKEMVRFAIEYGFSIGLIPLLPEQKNLARSLTLPN
;
A
#
# COMPACT_ATOMS: atom_id res chain seq x y z
N MET A 1 15.36 -13.69 11.38
CA MET A 1 14.63 -13.79 10.09
C MET A 1 13.83 -12.51 9.99
N PRO A 2 13.72 -11.82 8.84
CA PRO A 2 12.82 -10.69 8.78
C PRO A 2 11.41 -11.26 8.99
N ASP A 3 10.71 -10.76 10.01
CA ASP A 3 9.32 -11.13 10.28
C ASP A 3 8.46 -10.53 9.17
N TYR A 4 8.41 -11.20 8.02
CA TYR A 4 7.55 -10.80 6.91
C TYR A 4 6.09 -10.96 7.31
N VAL A 5 5.27 -9.96 6.99
CA VAL A 5 3.82 -10.03 7.22
C VAL A 5 3.23 -11.17 6.38
N ALA A 6 2.36 -11.97 7.00
CA ALA A 6 1.73 -13.12 6.33
C ALA A 6 0.74 -12.68 5.23
N SER A 7 0.11 -11.52 5.40
CA SER A 7 -0.82 -10.93 4.45
C SER A 7 -0.74 -9.40 4.44
N ALA A 8 -1.02 -8.81 3.28
CA ALA A 8 -1.19 -7.37 3.15
C ALA A 8 -2.22 -7.02 2.06
N LEU A 9 -2.86 -5.87 2.21
CA LEU A 9 -3.66 -5.29 1.13
C LEU A 9 -2.75 -4.52 0.19
N PHE A 10 -3.00 -4.61 -1.12
CA PHE A 10 -2.41 -3.70 -2.10
C PHE A 10 -3.49 -2.74 -2.60
N VAL A 11 -3.48 -1.51 -2.11
CA VAL A 11 -4.42 -0.48 -2.54
C VAL A 11 -3.81 0.33 -3.68
N TYR A 12 -4.48 0.40 -4.81
CA TYR A 12 -3.93 1.02 -6.01
C TYR A 12 -4.95 1.93 -6.72
N THR A 13 -4.44 2.99 -7.32
CA THR A 13 -5.14 3.74 -8.39
C THR A 13 -4.84 3.09 -9.74
N GLU A 14 -5.55 3.49 -10.80
CA GLU A 14 -5.39 2.93 -12.16
C GLU A 14 -3.92 2.81 -12.60
N GLU A 15 -3.09 3.81 -12.30
CA GLU A 15 -1.67 3.86 -12.64
C GLU A 15 -0.84 2.78 -11.90
N GLY A 16 -1.29 2.36 -10.73
CA GLY A 16 -0.68 1.30 -9.92
C GLY A 16 -1.10 -0.12 -10.34
N SER A 17 -2.06 -0.27 -11.25
CA SER A 17 -2.59 -1.59 -11.65
C SER A 17 -1.52 -2.54 -12.22
N SER A 18 -0.49 -1.99 -12.85
CA SER A 18 0.64 -2.76 -13.40
C SER A 18 1.44 -3.54 -12.34
N PHE A 19 1.31 -3.18 -11.05
CA PHE A 19 1.99 -3.88 -9.95
C PHE A 19 1.19 -5.04 -9.35
N ILE A 20 -0.07 -5.22 -9.73
CA ILE A 20 -0.92 -6.29 -9.17
C ILE A 20 -0.27 -7.66 -9.39
N GLU A 21 0.03 -8.01 -10.64
CA GLU A 21 0.54 -9.32 -10.98
C GLU A 21 1.93 -9.60 -10.37
N PRO A 22 2.92 -8.67 -10.43
CA PRO A 22 4.19 -8.85 -9.74
C PRO A 22 4.07 -9.05 -8.22
N LEU A 23 3.16 -8.33 -7.55
CA LEU A 23 2.98 -8.44 -6.11
C LEU A 23 2.27 -9.73 -5.70
N GLN A 24 1.28 -10.18 -6.47
CA GLN A 24 0.58 -11.44 -6.20
C GLN A 24 1.51 -12.65 -6.40
N HIS A 25 2.47 -12.58 -7.31
CA HIS A 25 3.48 -13.62 -7.56
C HIS A 25 4.80 -13.38 -6.82
N ASN A 26 4.76 -12.69 -5.67
CA ASN A 26 5.97 -12.43 -4.89
C ASN A 26 6.59 -13.75 -4.35
N PRO A 27 7.93 -13.83 -4.26
CA PRO A 27 8.62 -15.03 -3.79
C PRO A 27 8.64 -15.17 -2.25
N HIS A 28 8.04 -14.22 -1.52
CA HIS A 28 8.17 -14.10 -0.06
C HIS A 28 7.02 -14.77 0.70
N GLY A 29 6.06 -15.37 0.00
CA GLY A 29 4.95 -16.12 0.61
C GLY A 29 3.91 -15.23 1.30
N THR A 30 4.03 -13.90 1.20
CA THR A 30 3.01 -12.96 1.68
C THR A 30 1.82 -13.00 0.74
N ILE A 31 0.61 -13.16 1.29
CA ILE A 31 -0.63 -13.08 0.53
C ILE A 31 -0.96 -11.62 0.28
N ILE A 32 -0.97 -11.21 -0.99
CA ILE A 32 -1.31 -9.84 -1.39
C ILE A 32 -2.71 -9.81 -1.99
N THR A 33 -3.61 -9.07 -1.36
CA THR A 33 -4.98 -8.86 -1.85
C THR A 33 -5.08 -7.48 -2.51
N PRO A 34 -5.21 -7.42 -3.85
CA PRO A 34 -5.36 -6.14 -4.54
C PRO A 34 -6.75 -5.55 -4.30
N VAL A 35 -6.80 -4.26 -4.02
CA VAL A 35 -8.02 -3.47 -3.83
C VAL A 35 -7.89 -2.18 -4.63
N ALA A 36 -8.76 -2.00 -5.62
CA ALA A 36 -8.85 -0.72 -6.32
C ALA A 36 -9.31 0.37 -5.34
N TYR A 37 -8.68 1.55 -5.40
CA TYR A 37 -8.99 2.64 -4.49
C TYR A 37 -10.47 3.08 -4.58
N GLU A 38 -11.08 3.02 -5.75
CA GLU A 38 -12.51 3.31 -5.94
C GLU A 38 -13.42 2.30 -5.23
N ALA A 39 -12.96 1.06 -5.06
CA ALA A 39 -13.65 0.06 -4.26
C ALA A 39 -13.45 0.31 -2.77
N LEU A 40 -12.23 0.67 -2.37
CA LEU A 40 -11.93 1.06 -0.99
C LEU A 40 -12.84 2.20 -0.52
N GLN A 41 -13.00 3.26 -1.33
CA GLN A 41 -13.81 4.42 -0.98
C GLN A 41 -15.29 4.08 -0.69
N LYS A 42 -15.81 2.99 -1.25
CA LYS A 42 -17.20 2.57 -1.05
C LYS A 42 -17.41 1.86 0.29
N ASP A 43 -16.36 1.28 0.86
CA ASP A 43 -16.45 0.45 2.07
C ASP A 43 -15.15 0.45 2.88
N VAL A 44 -14.67 1.66 3.22
CA VAL A 44 -13.37 1.88 3.87
C VAL A 44 -13.24 1.09 5.17
N ALA A 45 -14.26 1.17 6.03
CA ALA A 45 -14.20 0.58 7.36
C ALA A 45 -14.10 -0.95 7.29
N ASN A 46 -14.94 -1.60 6.47
CA ASN A 46 -14.94 -3.05 6.33
C ASN A 46 -13.64 -3.57 5.70
N ILE A 47 -13.08 -2.84 4.73
CA ILE A 47 -11.84 -3.24 4.06
C ILE A 47 -10.63 -3.06 4.97
N LEU A 48 -10.59 -2.00 5.79
CA LEU A 48 -9.39 -1.64 6.56
C LEU A 48 -9.40 -2.09 8.02
N GLN A 49 -10.54 -2.43 8.63
CA GLN A 49 -10.61 -2.72 10.08
C GLN A 49 -9.67 -3.85 10.53
N ASP A 50 -9.44 -4.85 9.67
CA ASP A 50 -8.66 -6.04 9.98
C ASP A 50 -7.31 -6.05 9.23
N ALA A 51 -6.97 -4.96 8.55
CA ALA A 51 -5.71 -4.85 7.83
C ALA A 51 -4.57 -4.61 8.81
N SER A 52 -3.54 -5.47 8.80
CA SER A 52 -2.31 -5.24 9.57
C SER A 52 -1.25 -4.44 8.79
N HIS A 53 -1.25 -4.60 7.46
CA HIS A 53 -0.32 -3.94 6.55
C HIS A 53 -1.00 -3.61 5.23
N VAL A 54 -0.75 -2.40 4.72
CA VAL A 54 -1.27 -1.94 3.44
C VAL A 54 -0.13 -1.40 2.59
N VAL A 55 0.10 -2.04 1.44
CA VAL A 55 0.96 -1.53 0.38
C VAL A 55 0.12 -0.64 -0.51
N MET A 56 0.65 0.53 -0.88
CA MET A 56 -0.09 1.51 -1.67
C MET A 56 0.70 2.02 -2.87
N SER A 57 -0.01 2.27 -3.97
CA SER A 57 0.54 2.84 -5.20
C SER A 57 -0.48 3.77 -5.86
N GLY A 58 -0.17 5.07 -5.93
CA GLY A 58 -1.07 6.03 -6.56
C GLY A 58 -0.59 7.47 -6.43
N SER A 59 -1.45 8.44 -6.70
CA SER A 59 -1.13 9.88 -6.64
C SER A 59 -0.78 10.37 -5.23
N MET A 60 -0.12 11.53 -5.12
CA MET A 60 0.21 12.11 -3.81
C MET A 60 -1.02 12.40 -2.93
N GLY A 61 -2.16 12.77 -3.55
CA GLY A 61 -3.43 12.95 -2.82
C GLY A 61 -3.89 11.66 -2.18
N PHE A 62 -3.86 10.57 -2.95
CA PHE A 62 -4.14 9.21 -2.48
C PHE A 62 -3.20 8.78 -1.35
N LEU A 63 -1.89 8.99 -1.49
CA LEU A 63 -0.91 8.60 -0.46
C LEU A 63 -1.19 9.28 0.89
N LYS A 64 -1.51 10.58 0.88
CA LYS A 64 -1.85 11.33 2.10
C LYS A 64 -3.10 10.78 2.78
N GLU A 65 -4.09 10.39 2.00
CA GLU A 65 -5.31 9.80 2.53
C GLU A 65 -5.06 8.42 3.14
N MET A 66 -4.26 7.58 2.47
CA MET A 66 -3.88 6.28 3.02
C MET A 66 -3.08 6.40 4.31
N VAL A 67 -2.22 7.41 4.45
CA VAL A 67 -1.53 7.72 5.71
C VAL A 67 -2.54 8.11 6.80
N ARG A 68 -3.55 8.91 6.47
CA ARG A 68 -4.64 9.23 7.41
C ARG A 68 -5.35 7.96 7.87
N PHE A 69 -5.71 7.07 6.94
CA PHE A 69 -6.35 5.80 7.29
C PHE A 69 -5.44 4.90 8.13
N ALA A 70 -4.13 4.88 7.88
CA ALA A 70 -3.20 4.12 8.69
C ALA A 70 -3.22 4.54 10.17
N ILE A 71 -3.32 5.85 10.41
CA ILE A 71 -3.45 6.42 11.76
C ILE A 71 -4.81 6.04 12.39
N GLU A 72 -5.89 6.10 11.60
CA GLU A 72 -7.25 5.85 12.07
C GLU A 72 -7.53 4.37 12.40
N TYR A 73 -7.07 3.46 11.54
CA TYR A 73 -7.33 2.02 11.63
C TYR A 73 -6.16 1.22 12.22
N GLY A 74 -5.01 1.85 12.46
CA GLY A 74 -3.89 1.24 13.19
C GLY A 74 -3.06 0.23 12.38
N PHE A 75 -2.92 0.42 11.07
CA PHE A 75 -2.13 -0.45 10.21
C PHE A 75 -0.79 0.17 9.79
N SER A 76 0.15 -0.68 9.40
CA SER A 76 1.43 -0.25 8.85
C SER A 76 1.36 -0.08 7.33
N ILE A 77 2.20 0.78 6.76
CA ILE A 77 2.15 1.14 5.34
C ILE A 77 3.42 0.76 4.57
N GLY A 78 3.24 0.29 3.35
CA GLY A 78 4.27 0.16 2.32
C GLY A 78 3.95 1.06 1.13
N LEU A 79 4.97 1.60 0.46
CA LEU A 79 4.79 2.51 -0.67
C LEU A 79 5.52 1.99 -1.91
N ILE A 80 4.81 1.90 -3.03
CA ILE A 80 5.41 1.72 -4.36
C ILE A 80 5.32 3.07 -5.08
N PRO A 81 6.45 3.76 -5.30
CA PRO A 81 6.45 5.07 -5.94
C PRO A 81 6.24 4.92 -7.45
N LEU A 82 5.25 5.64 -7.99
CA LEU A 82 4.97 5.75 -9.42
C LEU A 82 5.76 6.88 -10.07
N LEU A 83 5.84 8.04 -9.39
CA LEU A 83 6.48 9.24 -9.94
C LEU A 83 7.85 9.50 -9.31
N PRO A 84 8.79 10.16 -10.03
CA PRO A 84 10.09 10.53 -9.48
C PRO A 84 9.99 11.35 -8.18
N GLU A 85 8.99 12.22 -8.07
CA GLU A 85 8.75 13.04 -6.88
C GLU A 85 8.39 12.19 -5.65
N GLN A 86 7.74 11.04 -5.83
CA GLN A 86 7.45 10.11 -4.74
C GLN A 86 8.70 9.38 -4.28
N LYS A 87 9.70 9.20 -5.15
CA LYS A 87 11.02 8.70 -4.72
C LYS A 87 11.75 9.69 -3.81
N ASN A 88 11.42 10.99 -3.87
CA ASN A 88 11.94 11.95 -2.90
C ASN A 88 11.42 11.70 -1.47
N LEU A 89 10.30 11.00 -1.29
CA LEU A 89 9.86 10.54 0.04
C LEU A 89 10.89 9.60 0.66
N ALA A 90 11.59 8.77 -0.13
CA ALA A 90 12.63 7.90 0.40
C ALA A 90 13.74 8.69 1.11
N ARG A 91 14.11 9.86 0.58
CA ARG A 91 15.06 10.78 1.23
C ARG A 91 14.53 11.34 2.54
N SER A 92 13.26 11.73 2.58
CA SER A 92 12.61 12.28 3.77
C SER A 92 12.33 11.23 4.85
N LEU A 93 12.20 9.97 4.46
CA LEU A 93 11.89 8.83 5.33
C LEU A 93 13.13 8.00 5.69
N THR A 94 14.32 8.38 5.21
CA THR A 94 15.59 7.68 5.45
C THR A 94 15.56 6.21 5.02
N LEU A 95 14.79 5.90 3.98
CA LEU A 95 14.73 4.53 3.44
C LEU A 95 16.05 4.20 2.73
N PRO A 96 16.57 2.96 2.85
CA PRO A 96 17.79 2.56 2.16
C PRO A 96 17.60 2.66 0.64
N ASN A 97 18.61 3.22 -0.04
CA ASN A 97 18.64 3.38 -1.50
C ASN A 97 18.87 2.06 -2.22
#